data_AF-A0A951V7A0-F1
#
_entry.id   AF-A0A951V7A0-F1
#
_cell.length_a   1.000
_cell.length_b   1.000
_cell.length_c   1.000
_cell.angle_alpha   90.00
_cell.angle_beta   90.00
_cell.angle_gamma   90.00
#
_symmetry.space_group_name_H-M   'P 1'
#
loop_
_entity.id
_entity.type
_entity.pdbx_description
1 polymer ?
#
loop_
_entity_poly.entity_id
_entity_poly.type
_entity_poly.pdbx_seq_one_letter_code
_entity_poly.pdbx_strand_id
1 'polypeptide(L)'
;MKIILIILAIVIITILFYYFYKIRLGQSVGNHLFLFETEYDSLIFRYPPEVALNRAFDVFKTCPHLRNLSPSEIDKALRILGNAYDPKAAIRNIILLTTAAKALQAFRNSDFLEEYVKTFNKS
;
A
#
# COMPACT_ATOMS: atom_id res chain seq x y z
N MET A 1 2.96 31.76 -33.98
CA MET A 1 1.63 31.31 -33.52
C MET A 1 1.47 29.78 -33.50
N LYS A 2 1.72 29.06 -34.60
CA LYS A 2 1.59 27.58 -34.65
C LYS A 2 2.50 26.82 -33.67
N ILE A 3 3.75 27.26 -33.48
CA ILE A 3 4.71 26.62 -32.58
C ILE A 3 4.26 26.68 -31.11
N ILE A 4 3.71 27.82 -30.68
CA ILE A 4 3.20 28.01 -29.30
C ILE A 4 2.02 27.08 -29.03
N LEU A 5 1.12 26.90 -30.01
CA LEU A 5 -0.01 25.96 -29.91
C LEU A 5 0.46 24.51 -29.80
N ILE A 6 1.52 24.12 -30.53
CA ILE A 6 2.09 22.76 -30.45
C ILE A 6 2.69 22.51 -29.07
N ILE A 7 3.46 23.46 -28.53
CA ILE A 7 4.04 23.34 -27.18
C ILE A 7 2.92 23.24 -26.13
N LEU A 8 1.88 24.06 -26.24
CA LEU A 8 0.73 24.01 -25.33
C LEU A 8 0.02 22.64 -25.37
N ALA A 9 -0.18 22.09 -26.58
CA ALA A 9 -0.79 20.77 -26.75
C ALA A 9 0.06 19.65 -26.11
N ILE A 10 1.40 19.69 -26.26
CA ILE A 10 2.30 18.71 -25.63
C ILE A 10 2.23 18.79 -24.11
N VAL A 11 2.21 20.01 -23.54
CA VAL A 11 2.08 20.20 -22.08
C VAL A 11 0.76 19.61 -21.58
N ILE A 12 -0.35 19.91 -22.26
CA ILE A 12 -1.68 19.38 -21.87
C ILE A 12 -1.70 17.85 -21.95
N ILE A 13 -1.18 17.25 -23.03
CA ILE A 13 -1.11 15.79 -23.18
C ILE A 13 -0.27 15.16 -22.07
N THR A 14 0.86 15.78 -21.71
CA THR A 14 1.74 15.29 -20.63
C THR A 14 1.02 15.31 -19.28
N ILE A 15 0.28 16.39 -18.99
CA ILE A 15 -0.52 16.51 -17.77
C ILE A 15 -1.61 15.44 -17.73
N LEU A 16 -2.36 15.26 -18.83
CA LEU A 16 -3.40 14.24 -18.92
C LEU A 16 -2.83 12.82 -18.75
N PHE A 17 -1.69 12.54 -19.38
CA PHE A 17 -1.00 11.26 -19.24
C PHE A 17 -0.57 11.00 -17.80
N TYR A 18 -0.05 12.02 -17.11
CA TYR A 18 0.31 11.93 -15.70
C TYR A 18 -0.91 11.59 -14.81
N TYR A 19 -2.05 12.26 -15.00
CA TYR A 19 -3.27 11.96 -14.26
C TYR A 19 -3.78 10.55 -14.55
N PHE A 20 -3.80 10.14 -15.82
CA PHE A 20 -4.27 8.82 -16.22
C PHE A 20 -3.39 7.70 -15.65
N TYR A 21 -2.07 7.90 -15.64
CA TYR A 21 -1.13 7.00 -14.99
C TYR A 21 -1.42 6.88 -13.48
N LYS A 22 -1.63 8.01 -12.79
CA LYS A 22 -1.93 8.03 -11.35
C LYS A 22 -3.25 7.31 -11.01
N ILE A 23 -4.28 7.44 -11.85
CA ILE A 23 -5.57 6.76 -11.66
C ILE A 23 -5.41 5.24 -11.78
N ARG A 24 -4.79 4.76 -12.87
CA ARG A 24 -4.52 3.32 -13.06
C ARG A 24 -3.69 2.74 -11.92
N LEU A 25 -2.76 3.52 -11.40
CA LEU A 25 -1.90 3.15 -10.30
C LEU A 25 -2.68 3.00 -8.98
N GLY A 26 -3.56 3.96 -8.68
CA GLY A 26 -4.48 3.88 -7.53
C GLY A 26 -5.41 2.67 -7.63
N GLN A 27 -5.95 2.38 -8.82
CA GLN A 27 -6.76 1.17 -9.06
C GLN A 27 -5.97 -0.11 -8.84
N SER A 28 -4.72 -0.18 -9.29
CA SER A 28 -3.86 -1.35 -9.08
C SER A 28 -3.61 -1.61 -7.59
N VAL A 29 -3.21 -0.59 -6.83
CA VAL A 29 -2.99 -0.73 -5.38
C VAL A 29 -4.28 -1.09 -4.66
N GLY A 30 -5.41 -0.47 -5.02
CA GLY A 30 -6.73 -0.79 -4.49
C GLY A 30 -7.15 -2.24 -4.72
N ASN A 31 -6.91 -2.77 -5.93
CA ASN A 31 -7.20 -4.17 -6.25
C ASN A 31 -6.36 -5.13 -5.40
N HIS A 32 -5.07 -4.84 -5.20
CA HIS A 32 -4.22 -5.67 -4.36
C HIS A 32 -4.62 -5.57 -2.88
N LEU A 33 -5.06 -4.40 -2.42
CA LEU A 33 -5.61 -4.24 -1.07
C LEU A 33 -6.88 -5.06 -0.89
N PHE A 34 -7.78 -5.05 -1.88
CA PHE A 34 -8.99 -5.87 -1.84
C PHE A 34 -8.67 -7.38 -1.80
N LEU A 35 -7.70 -7.83 -2.60
CA LEU A 35 -7.23 -9.22 -2.57
C LEU A 35 -6.61 -9.59 -1.21
N PHE A 36 -5.81 -8.68 -0.64
CA PHE A 36 -5.26 -8.82 0.71
C PHE A 36 -6.38 -9.00 1.75
N GLU A 37 -7.38 -8.11 1.76
CA GLU A 37 -8.49 -8.16 2.73
C GLU A 37 -9.29 -9.46 2.59
N THR A 38 -9.57 -9.86 1.34
CA THR A 38 -10.29 -11.11 1.03
C THR A 38 -9.52 -12.33 1.53
N GLU A 39 -8.22 -12.39 1.26
CA GLU A 39 -7.37 -13.49 1.70
C GLU A 39 -7.30 -13.53 3.23
N TYR A 40 -7.06 -12.39 3.88
CA TYR A 40 -6.99 -12.29 5.34
C TYR A 40 -8.28 -12.77 6.01
N ASP A 41 -9.44 -12.30 5.53
CA ASP A 41 -10.75 -12.67 6.08
C ASP A 41 -11.05 -14.15 5.88
N SER A 42 -10.54 -14.77 4.82
CA SER A 42 -10.68 -16.22 4.61
C SER A 42 -9.79 -17.06 5.55
N LEU A 43 -8.64 -16.51 5.94
CA LEU A 43 -7.60 -17.23 6.70
C LEU A 43 -7.72 -17.03 8.21
N ILE A 44 -8.23 -15.89 8.69
CA ILE A 44 -8.25 -15.54 10.11
C ILE A 44 -9.08 -16.52 10.97
N PHE A 45 -10.05 -17.20 10.37
CA PHE A 45 -10.85 -18.23 11.03
C PHE A 45 -10.18 -19.62 11.05
N ARG A 46 -9.12 -19.82 10.26
CA ARG A 46 -8.47 -21.12 10.05
C ARG A 46 -7.05 -21.19 10.58
N TYR A 47 -6.42 -20.03 10.79
CA TYR A 47 -5.02 -19.92 11.18
C TYR A 47 -4.85 -18.86 12.27
N PRO A 48 -3.75 -18.92 13.05
CA PRO A 48 -3.38 -17.83 13.94
C PRO A 48 -3.31 -16.48 13.20
N PRO A 49 -3.66 -15.34 13.84
CA PRO A 49 -3.68 -14.03 13.18
C PRO A 49 -2.37 -13.66 12.48
N GLU A 50 -1.23 -14.00 13.08
CA GLU A 50 0.10 -13.79 12.49
C GLU A 50 0.31 -14.55 11.18
N VAL A 51 -0.16 -15.80 11.10
CA VAL A 51 -0.05 -16.65 9.90
C VAL A 51 -1.01 -16.16 8.82
N ALA A 52 -2.23 -15.80 9.19
CA ALA A 52 -3.21 -15.21 8.29
C ALA A 52 -2.70 -13.89 7.70
N LEU A 53 -2.11 -13.03 8.55
CA LEU A 53 -1.53 -11.75 8.14
C LEU A 53 -0.38 -11.95 7.15
N ASN A 54 0.54 -12.86 7.45
CA ASN A 54 1.70 -13.12 6.60
C ASN A 54 1.27 -13.62 5.20
N ARG A 55 0.36 -14.60 5.16
CA ARG A 55 -0.16 -15.14 3.89
C ARG A 55 -0.95 -14.12 3.08
N ALA A 56 -1.79 -13.32 3.73
CA ALA A 56 -2.50 -12.23 3.05
C ALA A 56 -1.50 -11.21 2.49
N PHE A 57 -0.45 -10.88 3.24
CA PHE A 57 0.58 -9.94 2.80
C PHE A 57 1.42 -10.48 1.64
N ASP A 58 1.57 -11.80 1.51
CA ASP A 58 2.19 -12.42 0.33
C ASP A 58 1.42 -12.14 -0.96
N VAL A 59 0.09 -12.11 -0.89
CA VAL A 59 -0.75 -11.66 -2.01
C VAL A 59 -0.55 -10.16 -2.23
N PHE A 60 -0.52 -9.38 -1.15
CA PHE A 60 -0.40 -7.93 -1.23
C PHE A 60 0.91 -7.45 -1.85
N LYS A 61 2.05 -8.08 -1.52
CA LYS A 61 3.38 -7.71 -2.02
C LYS A 61 3.57 -7.97 -3.51
N THR A 62 2.64 -8.67 -4.17
CA THR A 62 2.61 -8.77 -5.65
C THR A 62 2.30 -7.42 -6.31
N CYS A 63 1.78 -6.46 -5.55
CA CYS A 63 1.64 -5.06 -5.95
C CYS A 63 2.98 -4.50 -6.44
N PRO A 64 3.07 -3.93 -7.67
CA PRO A 64 4.31 -3.40 -8.23
C PRO A 64 5.03 -2.37 -7.34
N HIS A 65 4.31 -1.66 -6.47
CA HIS A 65 4.87 -0.67 -5.56
C HIS A 65 5.45 -1.27 -4.27
N LEU A 66 4.98 -2.45 -3.87
CA LEU A 66 5.40 -3.12 -2.63
C LEU A 66 6.32 -4.31 -2.90
N ARG A 67 6.40 -4.78 -4.14
CA ARG A 67 7.31 -5.85 -4.60
C ARG A 67 8.79 -5.56 -4.30
N ASN A 68 9.17 -4.30 -4.13
CA ASN A 68 10.54 -3.88 -3.82
C ASN A 68 10.91 -3.93 -2.33
N LEU A 69 10.03 -4.47 -1.48
CA LEU A 69 10.37 -4.77 -0.10
C LEU A 69 11.24 -6.04 -0.05
N SER A 70 12.37 -5.95 0.62
CA SER A 70 13.20 -7.12 0.94
C SER A 70 12.49 -8.01 1.97
N PRO A 71 12.81 -9.31 2.03
CA PRO A 71 12.22 -10.22 3.02
C PRO A 71 12.37 -9.72 4.47
N SER A 72 13.51 -9.10 4.81
CA SER A 72 13.73 -8.56 6.16
C SER A 72 12.90 -7.32 6.46
N GLU A 73 12.65 -6.45 5.47
CA GLU A 73 11.72 -5.32 5.60
C GLU A 73 10.28 -5.81 5.79
N ILE A 74 9.88 -6.87 5.06
CA ILE A 74 8.56 -7.49 5.18
C ILE A 74 8.38 -8.06 6.58
N ASP A 75 9.32 -8.88 7.06
CA ASP A 75 9.23 -9.51 8.39
C ASP A 75 9.11 -8.47 9.50
N LYS A 76 9.89 -7.38 9.42
CA LYS A 76 9.80 -6.26 10.37
C LYS A 76 8.44 -5.57 10.31
N ALA A 77 7.97 -5.23 9.11
CA ALA A 77 6.70 -4.56 8.93
C ALA A 77 5.54 -5.42 9.48
N LEU A 78 5.53 -6.71 9.16
CA LEU A 78 4.53 -7.67 9.62
C LEU A 78 4.55 -7.83 11.15
N ARG A 79 5.72 -7.90 11.76
CA ARG A 79 5.85 -7.98 13.22
C ARG A 79 5.27 -6.74 13.91
N ILE A 80 5.50 -5.55 13.35
CA ILE A 80 4.98 -4.29 13.92
C ILE A 80 3.48 -4.19 13.71
N LEU A 81 3.01 -4.44 12.48
CA LEU A 81 1.59 -4.37 12.11
C LEU A 81 0.75 -5.44 12.81
N GLY A 82 1.32 -6.61 13.10
CA GLY A 82 0.68 -7.66 13.89
C GLY A 82 0.37 -7.26 15.33
N ASN A 83 1.01 -6.20 15.85
CA ASN A 83 0.69 -5.64 17.17
C ASN A 83 -0.47 -4.63 17.13
N ALA A 84 -0.99 -4.29 15.95
CA ALA A 84 -2.21 -3.51 15.85
C ALA A 84 -3.40 -4.35 16.32
N TYR A 85 -4.38 -3.74 16.99
CA TYR A 85 -5.61 -4.46 17.38
C TYR A 85 -6.39 -4.97 16.16
N ASP A 86 -6.28 -4.25 15.03
CA ASP A 86 -6.78 -4.64 13.71
C ASP A 86 -5.70 -4.38 12.64
N PRO A 87 -4.83 -5.37 12.36
CA PRO A 87 -3.77 -5.26 11.37
C PRO A 87 -4.30 -4.98 9.95
N LYS A 88 -5.49 -5.51 9.62
CA LYS A 88 -6.13 -5.29 8.32
C LYS A 88 -6.51 -3.82 8.16
N ALA A 89 -7.17 -3.24 9.15
CA ALA A 89 -7.51 -1.81 9.13
C ALA A 89 -6.27 -0.91 9.13
N ALA A 90 -5.23 -1.25 9.91
CA ALA A 90 -3.98 -0.50 9.93
C ALA A 90 -3.32 -0.45 8.54
N ILE A 91 -3.19 -1.59 7.86
CA ILE A 91 -2.61 -1.66 6.50
C ILE A 91 -3.46 -0.86 5.53
N ARG A 92 -4.78 -1.05 5.52
CA ARG A 92 -5.70 -0.29 4.67
C ARG A 92 -5.55 1.22 4.86
N ASN A 93 -5.47 1.69 6.10
CA ASN A 93 -5.32 3.11 6.38
C ASN A 93 -3.98 3.66 5.90
N ILE A 94 -2.88 2.93 6.10
CA ILE A 94 -1.57 3.31 5.55
C ILE A 94 -1.68 3.46 4.02
N ILE A 95 -2.36 2.54 3.34
CA ILE A 95 -2.49 2.54 1.89
C ILE A 95 -3.42 3.65 1.37
N LEU A 96 -4.56 3.88 2.03
CA LEU A 96 -5.55 4.87 1.59
C LEU A 96 -5.12 6.31 1.91
N LEU A 97 -4.40 6.52 3.02
CA LEU A 97 -3.97 7.84 3.46
C LEU A 97 -2.65 8.28 2.83
N THR A 98 -1.92 7.37 2.18
CA THR A 98 -0.63 7.67 1.55
C THR A 98 -0.66 7.44 0.05
N THR A 99 0.21 8.12 -0.70
CA THR A 99 0.42 7.77 -2.10
C THR A 99 1.17 6.43 -2.16
N ALA A 100 1.05 5.67 -3.26
CA ALA A 100 1.72 4.36 -3.37
C ALA A 100 3.24 4.40 -3.09
N ALA A 101 3.92 5.49 -3.46
CA ALA A 101 5.33 5.70 -3.13
C ALA A 101 5.57 5.92 -1.63
N LYS A 102 4.68 6.67 -0.97
CA LYS A 102 4.72 6.90 0.48
C LYS A 102 4.32 5.64 1.26
N ALA A 103 3.44 4.80 0.72
CA ALA A 103 3.12 3.50 1.28
C ALA A 103 4.37 2.60 1.35
N LEU A 104 5.12 2.48 0.26
CA LEU A 104 6.38 1.74 0.27
C LEU A 104 7.36 2.27 1.32
N GLN A 105 7.51 3.59 1.43
CA GLN A 105 8.37 4.19 2.44
C GLN A 105 7.87 3.93 3.87
N ALA A 106 6.55 3.95 4.08
CA ALA A 106 5.93 3.63 5.36
C ALA A 106 6.26 2.19 5.78
N PHE A 107 6.15 1.21 4.89
CA PHE A 107 6.50 -0.18 5.23
C PHE A 107 7.99 -0.41 5.48
N ARG A 108 8.87 0.42 4.92
CA ARG A 108 10.32 0.35 5.17
C ARG A 108 10.74 0.99 6.49
N ASN A 109 10.03 2.04 6.91
CA ASN A 109 10.37 2.80 8.11
C ASN A 109 9.72 2.17 9.35
N SER A 110 10.50 1.37 10.07
CA SER A 110 10.05 0.70 11.29
C SER A 110 9.60 1.69 12.37
N ASP A 111 10.33 2.80 12.57
CA ASP A 111 9.99 3.80 13.58
C ASP A 111 8.62 4.44 13.29
N PHE A 112 8.38 4.75 12.02
CA PHE A 112 7.07 5.25 11.56
C PHE A 112 5.95 4.24 11.81
N LEU A 113 6.17 2.96 11.48
CA LEU A 113 5.15 1.92 11.71
C LEU A 113 4.85 1.72 13.19
N GLU A 114 5.87 1.74 14.04
CA GLU A 114 5.70 1.56 15.49
C GLU A 114 4.90 2.73 16.10
N GLU A 115 5.24 3.96 15.72
CA GLU A 115 4.50 5.15 16.15
C GLU A 115 3.06 5.13 15.62
N TYR A 116 2.89 4.74 14.36
CA TYR A 116 1.58 4.61 13.73
C TYR A 116 0.70 3.59 14.47
N VAL A 117 1.19 2.37 14.69
CA VAL A 117 0.45 1.31 15.39
C VAL A 117 0.12 1.72 16.83
N LYS A 118 1.07 2.35 17.53
CA LYS A 118 0.84 2.88 18.88
C LYS A 118 -0.28 3.92 18.92
N THR A 119 -0.37 4.78 17.91
CA THR A 119 -1.41 5.81 17.80
C THR A 119 -2.74 5.19 17.39
N PHE A 120 -2.72 4.28 16.42
CA PHE A 120 -3.87 3.53 15.94
C PHE A 120 -4.55 2.76 17.07
N ASN A 121 -3.77 2.09 17.94
CA ASN A 121 -4.31 1.34 19.08
C ASN A 121 -4.90 2.21 20.20
N LYS A 122 -4.64 3.52 20.21
CA LYS A 122 -5.21 4.45 21.20
C LYS A 122 -6.48 5.14 20.71
N SER A 123 -6.77 5.03 19.41
CA SER A 123 -7.91 5.67 18.74
C SER A 123 -9.10 4.74 18.73
#